data_AF-A0A1J8R078-F1
#
_entry.id   AF-A0A1J8R078-F1
#
_cell.length_a   1.000
_cell.length_b   1.000
_cell.length_c   1.000
_cell.angle_alpha   90.00
_cell.angle_beta   90.00
_cell.angle_gamma   90.00
#
_symmetry.space_group_name_H-M   'P 1'
#
loop_
_entity.id
_entity.type
_entity.pdbx_description
1 polymer ?
#
loop_
_entity_poly.entity_id
_entity_poly.type
_entity_poly.pdbx_seq_one_letter_code
_entity_poly.pdbx_strand_id
1 'polypeptide(L)'
;MSTTDSYWTQPGELEHRCSKRRFPRTSKKKDQMVASIASQEGIECYIEKVNMARETVKTVAEDKGLGKSQRLRTSPQDHYYIAKSSRVSYDLTAWLAAHGDDPVVENFIPRLKDHLIARLQGLEYDGDEHNFSDADRDSVLIADNKIYGHRILRVNYTTYDLRGEQDTINPRTRADIMVLSHEDERTHPYWYARVLGIFHVNVEYRENETSLFSHQKRMDFLFVRWFRRDNSPAGWAAKRLQRLELFDVDTPADAFGFLDPDSVVRGVHLIPAFAFDVSGEPDEVDPDWHFYYINMFVDRDMFMRFRGGGIGHKATRDWDDILQHEGHGAEDVVRGDNEDADRGGEDLEAEEEAEEGWDGDAVDDNGDDGNGNGNGDDDSSGDDEQDEDGDDDEDEDDHIVADEREVLDDDVLAGEGYTSL
;
A
#
# COMPACT_ATOMS: atom_id res chain seq x y z
N MET A 1 -28.88 26.82 41.54
CA MET A 1 -29.01 26.98 40.08
C MET A 1 -29.21 25.59 39.52
N SER A 2 -30.41 25.26 39.04
CA SER A 2 -30.75 23.94 38.50
C SER A 2 -30.52 23.99 36.99
N THR A 3 -29.87 22.97 36.44
CA THR A 3 -29.56 22.84 35.02
C THR A 3 -30.84 22.60 34.22
N THR A 4 -30.98 23.32 33.11
CA THR A 4 -32.20 23.44 32.28
C THR A 4 -32.31 22.35 31.20
N ASP A 5 -31.57 21.24 31.31
CA ASP A 5 -31.48 20.21 30.25
C ASP A 5 -32.74 19.33 30.13
N SER A 6 -33.70 19.43 31.05
CA SER A 6 -34.83 18.49 31.13
C SER A 6 -36.01 18.80 30.19
N TYR A 7 -35.96 19.85 29.36
CA TYR A 7 -37.10 20.31 28.57
C TYR A 7 -36.99 20.03 27.06
N TRP A 8 -35.88 19.46 26.58
CA TRP A 8 -35.67 19.26 25.14
C TRP A 8 -35.33 17.82 24.80
N THR A 9 -36.20 17.17 24.02
CA THR A 9 -36.01 15.77 23.57
C THR A 9 -35.08 15.65 22.36
N GLN A 10 -34.68 16.77 21.75
CA GLN A 10 -33.86 16.78 20.54
C GLN A 10 -32.49 16.10 20.69
N PRO A 11 -31.74 16.26 21.81
CA PRO A 11 -30.46 15.56 21.98
C PRO A 11 -30.63 14.05 21.97
N GLY A 12 -31.57 13.52 22.76
CA GLY A 12 -31.84 12.08 22.80
C GLY A 12 -32.38 11.52 21.49
N GLU A 13 -33.18 12.30 20.75
CA GLU A 13 -33.66 11.90 19.43
C GLU A 13 -32.54 11.86 18.39
N LEU A 14 -31.63 12.84 18.39
CA LEU A 14 -30.46 12.88 17.51
C LEU A 14 -29.51 11.71 17.79
N GLU A 15 -29.22 11.43 19.06
CA GLU A 15 -28.36 10.33 19.46
C GLU A 15 -28.97 8.97 19.07
N HIS A 16 -30.28 8.81 19.26
CA HIS A 16 -31.00 7.61 18.83
C HIS A 16 -31.00 7.41 17.30
N ARG A 17 -31.01 8.50 16.51
CA ARG A 17 -30.84 8.43 15.05
C ARG A 17 -29.43 7.95 14.67
N CYS A 18 -28.40 8.39 15.39
CA CYS A 18 -27.02 7.95 15.19
C CYS A 18 -26.87 6.45 15.47
N SER A 19 -27.37 5.95 16.60
CA SER A 19 -27.34 4.52 16.92
C SER A 19 -28.11 3.68 15.90
N LYS A 20 -29.29 4.14 15.45
CA LYS A 20 -30.08 3.48 14.40
C LYS A 20 -29.39 3.44 13.04
N ARG A 21 -28.61 4.47 12.68
CA ARG A 21 -27.82 4.49 11.44
C ARG A 21 -26.66 3.48 11.49
N ARG A 22 -26.08 3.25 12.67
CA ARG A 22 -24.96 2.31 12.89
C ARG A 22 -25.42 0.85 12.99
N PHE A 23 -26.62 0.61 13.54
CA PHE A 23 -27.17 -0.73 13.77
C PHE A 23 -27.13 -1.69 12.56
N PRO A 24 -27.49 -1.29 11.31
CA PRO A 24 -27.42 -2.18 10.14
C PRO A 24 -26.02 -2.72 9.83
N ARG A 25 -24.97 -2.04 10.28
CA ARG A 25 -23.56 -2.38 10.03
C ARG A 25 -22.94 -3.25 11.14
N THR A 26 -23.76 -3.70 12.10
CA THR A 26 -23.32 -4.59 13.19
C THR A 26 -23.58 -6.05 12.84
N SER A 27 -22.94 -6.99 13.56
CA SER A 27 -23.20 -8.42 13.42
C SER A 27 -24.59 -8.86 13.90
N LYS A 28 -25.39 -7.93 14.47
CA LYS A 28 -26.73 -8.14 15.07
C LYS A 28 -26.76 -9.21 16.19
N LYS A 29 -25.60 -9.68 16.64
CA LYS A 29 -25.48 -10.57 17.80
C LYS A 29 -25.65 -9.75 19.06
N LYS A 30 -26.60 -10.13 19.91
CA LYS A 30 -27.02 -9.40 21.11
C LYS A 30 -25.84 -8.97 22.00
N ASP A 31 -24.86 -9.85 22.16
CA ASP A 31 -23.72 -9.63 23.06
C ASP A 31 -22.58 -8.79 22.44
N GLN A 32 -22.56 -8.62 21.11
CA GLN A 32 -21.49 -7.92 20.38
C GLN A 32 -21.95 -6.62 19.73
N MET A 33 -23.27 -6.39 19.69
CA MET A 33 -23.88 -5.24 19.02
C MET A 33 -23.44 -3.91 19.64
N VAL A 34 -23.47 -3.79 20.96
CA VAL A 34 -23.10 -2.54 21.66
C VAL A 34 -21.64 -2.21 21.44
N ALA A 35 -20.75 -3.22 21.57
CA ALA A 35 -19.33 -3.07 21.30
C ALA A 35 -19.08 -2.63 19.84
N SER A 36 -19.78 -3.23 18.87
CA SER A 36 -19.65 -2.88 17.46
C SER A 36 -20.10 -1.43 17.16
N ILE A 37 -21.17 -0.95 17.80
CA ILE A 37 -21.62 0.45 17.67
C ILE A 37 -20.60 1.41 18.30
N ALA A 38 -20.07 1.08 19.47
CA ALA A 38 -19.04 1.87 20.14
C ALA A 38 -17.74 1.94 19.33
N SER A 39 -17.31 0.83 18.73
CA SER A 39 -16.15 0.82 17.83
C SER A 39 -16.36 1.70 16.59
N GLN A 40 -17.55 1.66 15.98
CA GLN A 40 -17.88 2.54 14.85
C GLN A 40 -17.87 4.01 15.24
N GLU A 41 -18.38 4.35 16.43
CA GLU A 41 -18.32 5.71 16.96
C GLU A 41 -16.88 6.16 17.23
N GLY A 42 -16.06 5.28 17.79
CA GLY A 42 -14.64 5.54 17.99
C GLY A 42 -13.90 5.82 16.69
N ILE A 43 -14.20 5.04 15.63
CA ILE A 43 -13.63 5.26 14.29
C ILE A 43 -14.11 6.59 13.70
N GLU A 44 -15.41 6.89 13.76
CA GLU A 44 -15.97 8.17 13.28
C GLU A 44 -15.32 9.37 13.99
N CYS A 45 -15.22 9.32 15.33
CA CYS A 45 -14.58 10.37 16.12
C CYS A 45 -13.09 10.52 15.81
N TYR A 46 -12.38 9.40 15.58
CA TYR A 46 -10.98 9.43 15.17
C TYR A 46 -10.82 10.10 13.80
N ILE A 47 -11.65 9.75 12.82
CA ILE A 47 -11.65 10.36 11.49
C ILE A 47 -11.92 11.86 11.58
N GLU A 48 -12.90 12.29 12.39
CA GLU A 48 -13.19 13.70 12.62
C GLU A 48 -12.00 14.43 13.24
N LYS A 49 -11.34 13.85 14.26
CA LYS A 49 -10.13 14.42 14.87
C LYS A 49 -9.00 14.58 13.85
N VAL A 50 -8.75 13.56 13.03
CA VAL A 50 -7.73 13.62 11.96
C VAL A 50 -8.05 14.72 10.95
N ASN A 51 -9.32 14.82 10.54
CA ASN A 51 -9.76 15.86 9.61
C ASN A 51 -9.64 17.27 10.22
N MET A 52 -10.01 17.45 11.49
CA MET A 52 -9.86 18.73 12.20
C MET A 52 -8.39 19.12 12.35
N ALA A 53 -7.52 18.17 12.70
CA ALA A 53 -6.08 18.41 12.76
C ALA A 53 -5.52 18.84 11.39
N ARG A 54 -5.96 18.17 10.32
CA ARG A 54 -5.58 18.50 8.94
C ARG A 54 -6.01 19.91 8.51
N GLU A 55 -7.23 20.31 8.83
CA GLU A 55 -7.72 21.67 8.55
C GLU A 55 -7.03 22.74 9.41
N THR A 56 -6.67 22.41 10.66
CA THR A 56 -5.87 23.30 11.52
C THR A 56 -4.46 23.51 10.93
N VAL A 57 -3.82 22.45 10.42
CA VAL A 57 -2.51 22.56 9.74
C VAL A 57 -2.62 23.38 8.45
N LYS A 58 -3.68 23.17 7.65
CA LYS A 58 -3.93 23.98 6.44
C LYS A 58 -4.10 25.47 6.76
N THR A 59 -4.92 25.81 7.75
CA THR A 59 -5.17 27.21 8.13
C THR A 59 -3.93 27.90 8.70
N VAL A 60 -3.12 27.20 9.49
CA VAL A 60 -1.83 27.72 10.00
C VAL A 60 -0.81 27.92 8.88
N ALA A 61 -0.79 27.05 7.87
CA ALA A 61 0.08 27.20 6.70
C ALA A 61 -0.32 28.41 5.83
N GLU A 62 -1.62 28.67 5.68
CA GLU A 62 -2.15 29.82 4.94
C GLU A 62 -1.88 31.16 5.64
N ASP A 63 -2.03 31.23 6.98
CA ASP A 63 -1.84 32.45 7.77
C ASP A 63 -0.35 32.88 7.87
N LYS A 64 0.59 31.92 7.80
CA LYS A 64 2.04 32.18 7.80
C LYS A 64 2.60 32.62 6.44
N GLY A 65 1.78 32.75 5.39
CA GLY A 65 2.25 33.13 4.05
C GLY A 65 3.22 32.13 3.41
N LEU A 66 3.32 30.92 3.98
CA LEU A 66 3.97 29.76 3.37
C LEU A 66 3.04 29.27 2.27
N GLY A 67 2.99 30.01 1.15
CA GLY A 67 2.23 29.61 -0.02
C GLY A 67 2.56 28.15 -0.33
N LYS A 68 1.52 27.30 -0.44
CA LYS A 68 1.57 25.85 -0.65
C LYS A 68 2.96 25.45 -1.10
N SER A 69 3.82 24.98 -0.19
CA SER A 69 5.14 24.48 -0.58
C SER A 69 4.86 23.49 -1.68
N GLN A 70 5.13 23.91 -2.91
CA GLN A 70 4.82 23.12 -4.08
C GLN A 70 5.88 22.05 -3.99
N ARG A 71 5.52 20.90 -3.37
CA ARG A 71 6.42 19.77 -3.12
C ARG A 71 7.39 19.72 -4.29
N LEU A 72 8.67 19.96 -4.02
CA LEU A 72 9.67 20.13 -5.07
C LEU A 72 9.64 18.89 -5.96
N ARG A 73 8.86 18.93 -7.03
CA ARG A 73 8.75 17.82 -7.97
C ARG A 73 10.11 17.71 -8.59
N THR A 74 10.66 16.51 -8.51
CA THR A 74 11.99 16.25 -9.07
C THR A 74 11.91 16.43 -10.58
N SER A 75 13.05 16.65 -11.22
CA SER A 75 13.07 16.85 -12.67
C SER A 75 12.32 15.69 -13.36
N PRO A 76 11.36 15.95 -14.25
CA PRO A 76 10.67 14.89 -14.99
C PRO A 76 11.59 14.05 -15.88
N GLN A 77 12.85 14.47 -16.06
CA GLN A 77 13.86 13.76 -16.84
C GLN A 77 14.58 12.69 -16.01
N ASP A 78 14.62 12.86 -14.69
CA ASP A 78 15.25 11.89 -13.80
C ASP A 78 14.22 10.80 -13.47
N HIS A 79 14.61 9.53 -13.53
CA HIS A 79 13.71 8.43 -13.19
C HIS A 79 13.43 8.39 -11.68
N TYR A 80 14.42 8.70 -10.85
CA TYR A 80 14.25 8.79 -9.41
C TYR A 80 15.06 9.94 -8.82
N TYR A 81 14.78 10.23 -7.55
CA TYR A 81 15.53 11.19 -6.76
C TYR A 81 15.66 10.72 -5.32
N ILE A 82 16.90 10.82 -4.82
CA ILE A 82 17.27 10.69 -3.42
C ILE A 82 18.05 11.95 -3.04
N ALA A 83 17.91 12.40 -1.79
CA ALA A 83 18.54 13.63 -1.33
C ALA A 83 20.08 13.59 -1.53
N LYS A 84 20.65 14.77 -1.81
CA LYS A 84 22.11 14.92 -1.93
C LYS A 84 22.82 15.03 -0.58
N SER A 85 22.06 15.19 0.50
CA SER A 85 22.58 15.28 1.86
C SER A 85 23.33 14.00 2.26
N SER A 86 24.38 14.19 3.04
CA SER A 86 25.18 13.12 3.64
C SER A 86 25.22 13.26 5.17
N ARG A 87 24.21 13.94 5.76
CA ARG A 87 24.17 14.24 7.21
C ARG A 87 24.03 12.98 8.06
N VAL A 88 23.16 12.05 7.65
CA VAL A 88 22.96 10.79 8.36
C VAL A 88 23.90 9.75 7.76
N SER A 89 24.97 9.44 8.47
CA SER A 89 25.99 8.49 8.04
C SER A 89 26.28 7.48 9.13
N TYR A 90 26.51 6.24 8.74
CA TYR A 90 26.87 5.15 9.64
C TYR A 90 28.22 4.57 9.22
N ASP A 91 29.12 4.33 10.18
CA ASP A 91 30.28 3.47 9.93
C ASP A 91 29.78 2.04 9.73
N LEU A 92 30.11 1.44 8.60
CA LEU A 92 29.55 0.17 8.15
C LEU A 92 29.90 -0.97 9.12
N THR A 93 31.12 -0.98 9.64
CA THR A 93 31.57 -2.02 10.58
C THR A 93 30.90 -1.87 11.93
N ALA A 94 30.81 -0.65 12.46
CA ALA A 94 30.13 -0.39 13.73
C ALA A 94 28.63 -0.66 13.64
N TRP A 95 27.99 -0.27 12.53
CA TRP A 95 26.57 -0.51 12.28
C TRP A 95 26.27 -2.01 12.21
N LEU A 96 27.05 -2.78 11.46
CA LEU A 96 26.87 -4.24 11.39
C LEU A 96 27.17 -4.92 12.72
N ALA A 97 28.17 -4.46 13.49
CA ALA A 97 28.46 -5.01 14.81
C ALA A 97 27.30 -4.80 15.81
N ALA A 98 26.58 -3.67 15.70
CA ALA A 98 25.40 -3.41 16.52
C ALA A 98 24.21 -4.33 16.20
N HIS A 99 24.18 -4.89 14.98
CA HIS A 99 23.13 -5.80 14.50
C HIS A 99 23.67 -7.22 14.29
N GLY A 100 24.81 -7.59 14.87
CA GLY A 100 25.57 -8.79 14.47
C GLY A 100 24.87 -10.13 14.73
N ASP A 101 23.87 -10.15 15.61
CA ASP A 101 23.04 -11.33 15.89
C ASP A 101 21.78 -11.41 15.00
N ASP A 102 21.55 -10.41 14.15
CA ASP A 102 20.37 -10.32 13.27
C ASP A 102 20.65 -11.02 11.92
N PRO A 103 19.87 -12.06 11.55
CA PRO A 103 20.02 -12.74 10.24
C PRO A 103 19.82 -11.79 9.05
N VAL A 104 19.13 -10.66 9.22
CA VAL A 104 18.89 -9.67 8.16
C VAL A 104 20.20 -9.09 7.62
N VAL A 105 21.22 -8.92 8.47
CA VAL A 105 22.49 -8.29 8.08
C VAL A 105 23.59 -9.32 7.77
N GLU A 106 23.23 -10.61 7.71
CA GLU A 106 24.17 -11.67 7.37
C GLU A 106 24.74 -11.46 5.96
N ASN A 107 26.07 -11.53 5.83
CA ASN A 107 26.79 -11.33 4.56
C ASN A 107 26.49 -9.98 3.86
N PHE A 108 26.07 -8.96 4.61
CA PHE A 108 25.69 -7.65 4.06
C PHE A 108 26.81 -7.02 3.20
N ILE A 109 28.06 -6.98 3.68
CA ILE A 109 29.17 -6.36 2.94
C ILE A 109 29.49 -7.11 1.64
N PRO A 110 29.71 -8.44 1.64
CA PRO A 110 29.91 -9.20 0.40
C PRO A 110 28.80 -8.96 -0.63
N ARG A 111 27.54 -9.08 -0.22
CA ARG A 111 26.37 -8.92 -1.10
C ARG A 111 26.23 -7.49 -1.62
N LEU A 112 26.48 -6.49 -0.78
CA LEU A 112 26.50 -5.08 -1.21
C LEU A 112 27.59 -4.86 -2.26
N LYS A 113 28.81 -5.38 -2.04
CA LYS A 113 29.89 -5.25 -3.01
C LYS A 113 29.54 -5.92 -4.34
N ASP A 114 28.95 -7.10 -4.29
CA ASP A 114 28.51 -7.82 -5.48
C ASP A 114 27.50 -7.01 -6.30
N HIS A 115 26.49 -6.44 -5.63
CA HIS A 115 25.53 -5.52 -6.26
C HIS A 115 26.21 -4.28 -6.88
N LEU A 116 27.18 -3.68 -6.18
CA LEU A 116 27.92 -2.52 -6.68
C LEU A 116 28.80 -2.87 -7.89
N ILE A 117 29.47 -4.03 -7.88
CA ILE A 117 30.32 -4.50 -8.99
C ILE A 117 29.47 -4.74 -10.23
N ALA A 118 28.35 -5.46 -10.10
CA ALA A 118 27.45 -5.73 -11.22
C ALA A 118 27.03 -4.43 -11.92
N ARG A 119 26.64 -3.41 -11.13
CA ARG A 119 26.26 -2.09 -11.65
C ARG A 119 27.43 -1.30 -12.23
N LEU A 120 28.62 -1.41 -11.66
CA LEU A 120 29.83 -0.75 -12.19
C LEU A 120 30.28 -1.37 -13.51
N GLN A 121 30.08 -2.67 -13.69
CA GLN A 121 30.37 -3.42 -14.92
C GLN A 121 29.26 -3.30 -15.96
N GLY A 122 28.11 -2.73 -15.60
CA GLY A 122 26.95 -2.61 -16.50
C GLY A 122 26.30 -3.95 -16.82
N LEU A 123 26.40 -4.92 -15.89
CA LEU A 123 25.64 -6.16 -15.99
C LEU A 123 24.17 -5.85 -15.73
N GLU A 124 23.31 -6.31 -16.63
CA GLU A 124 21.86 -6.14 -16.48
C GLU A 124 21.38 -6.96 -15.29
N TYR A 125 20.46 -6.39 -14.50
CA TYR A 125 19.80 -7.13 -13.43
C TYR A 125 18.83 -8.12 -14.06
N ASP A 126 19.10 -9.42 -13.92
CA ASP A 126 18.29 -10.52 -14.48
C ASP A 126 17.39 -11.17 -13.44
N GLY A 127 17.23 -10.53 -12.27
CA GLY A 127 16.46 -11.04 -11.15
C GLY A 127 17.31 -11.77 -10.09
N ASP A 128 18.51 -12.23 -10.45
CA ASP A 128 19.39 -12.93 -9.53
C ASP A 128 20.59 -12.06 -9.11
N GLU A 129 21.06 -12.27 -7.87
CA GLU A 129 22.29 -11.62 -7.41
C GLU A 129 23.51 -12.27 -8.08
N HIS A 130 24.32 -11.42 -8.70
CA HIS A 130 25.58 -11.84 -9.31
C HIS A 130 26.58 -12.21 -8.21
N ASN A 131 27.14 -13.41 -8.28
CA ASN A 131 28.15 -13.85 -7.32
C ASN A 131 29.55 -13.55 -7.84
N PHE A 132 30.32 -12.77 -7.07
CA PHE A 132 31.71 -12.46 -7.39
C PHE A 132 32.67 -13.12 -6.40
N SER A 133 33.93 -13.31 -6.81
CA SER A 133 34.96 -13.84 -5.92
C SER A 133 35.46 -12.78 -4.94
N ASP A 134 36.10 -13.18 -3.85
CA ASP A 134 36.68 -12.22 -2.90
C ASP A 134 37.73 -11.29 -3.56
N ALA A 135 38.48 -11.82 -4.55
CA ALA A 135 39.42 -11.02 -5.33
C ALA A 135 38.71 -9.95 -6.18
N ASP A 136 37.54 -10.26 -6.72
CA ASP A 136 36.71 -9.29 -7.43
C ASP A 136 36.13 -8.26 -6.45
N ARG A 137 35.71 -8.67 -5.25
CA ARG A 137 35.24 -7.76 -4.18
C ARG A 137 36.30 -6.78 -3.70
N ASP A 138 37.58 -7.15 -3.80
CA ASP A 138 38.72 -6.27 -3.53
C ASP A 138 38.95 -5.22 -4.65
N SER A 139 38.22 -5.30 -5.76
CA SER A 139 38.21 -4.27 -6.79
C SER A 139 37.35 -3.05 -6.43
N VAL A 140 36.53 -3.16 -5.38
CA VAL A 140 35.61 -2.12 -4.89
C VAL A 140 35.99 -1.68 -3.48
N LEU A 141 36.20 -0.37 -3.32
CA LEU A 141 36.37 0.27 -2.01
C LEU A 141 35.18 1.16 -1.71
N ILE A 142 34.59 0.96 -0.53
CA ILE A 142 33.60 1.87 0.04
C ILE A 142 34.38 2.94 0.79
N ALA A 143 34.30 4.18 0.29
CA ALA A 143 35.04 5.29 0.85
C ALA A 143 34.62 5.57 2.30
N ASP A 144 35.62 5.88 3.12
CA ASP A 144 35.48 6.16 4.56
C ASP A 144 34.81 5.05 5.39
N ASN A 145 34.61 3.84 4.82
CA ASN A 145 33.83 2.77 5.44
C ASN A 145 32.41 3.22 5.85
N LYS A 146 31.79 4.14 5.08
CA LYS A 146 30.50 4.75 5.44
C LYS A 146 29.39 4.45 4.46
N ILE A 147 28.21 4.21 5.03
CA ILE A 147 26.92 4.24 4.32
C ILE A 147 26.14 5.47 4.79
N TYR A 148 25.34 6.05 3.90
CA TYR A 148 24.58 7.26 4.19
C TYR A 148 23.09 6.98 4.02
N GLY A 149 22.31 7.14 5.08
CA GLY A 149 20.89 6.80 5.11
C GLY A 149 19.99 7.95 4.67
N HIS A 150 18.88 7.60 4.02
CA HIS A 150 17.86 8.53 3.56
C HIS A 150 16.46 8.10 3.99
N ARG A 151 15.58 9.07 4.20
CA ARG A 151 14.19 8.82 4.61
C ARG A 151 13.23 8.65 3.43
N ILE A 152 13.55 9.24 2.28
CA ILE A 152 12.63 9.38 1.15
C ILE A 152 13.33 9.04 -0.17
N LEU A 153 12.67 8.22 -0.97
CA LEU A 153 12.94 8.00 -2.40
C LEU A 153 11.73 8.53 -3.19
N ARG A 154 11.97 9.31 -4.23
CA ARG A 154 10.93 9.73 -5.18
C ARG A 154 11.15 9.04 -6.51
N VAL A 155 10.14 8.38 -7.06
CA VAL A 155 10.20 7.67 -8.35
C VAL A 155 9.21 8.29 -9.32
N ASN A 156 9.69 8.72 -10.48
CA ASN A 156 8.89 9.24 -11.58
C ASN A 156 8.52 8.10 -12.51
N TYR A 157 7.24 7.97 -12.86
CA TYR A 157 6.78 6.99 -13.82
C TYR A 157 5.83 7.62 -14.82
N THR A 158 5.67 6.92 -15.95
CA THR A 158 4.69 7.27 -16.96
C THR A 158 3.41 6.47 -16.72
N THR A 159 2.27 7.16 -16.67
CA THR A 159 0.95 6.56 -16.53
C THR A 159 0.46 5.97 -17.86
N TYR A 160 -0.63 5.19 -17.81
CA TYR A 160 -1.26 4.52 -18.95
C TYR A 160 -1.60 5.48 -20.10
N ASP A 161 -1.93 6.74 -19.77
CA ASP A 161 -2.29 7.81 -20.71
C ASP A 161 -1.15 8.78 -21.01
N LEU A 162 0.11 8.35 -20.82
CA LEU A 162 1.35 9.08 -21.14
C LEU A 162 1.59 10.34 -20.30
N ARG A 163 1.08 10.39 -19.07
CA ARG A 163 1.38 11.48 -18.13
C ARG A 163 2.52 11.09 -17.21
N GLY A 164 3.31 12.09 -16.80
CA GLY A 164 4.33 11.91 -15.77
C GLY A 164 3.72 12.11 -14.39
N GLU A 165 3.86 11.10 -13.54
CA GLU A 165 3.50 11.16 -12.13
C GLU A 165 4.68 10.71 -11.26
N GLN A 166 4.55 10.89 -9.95
CA GLN A 166 5.62 10.67 -9.00
C GLN A 166 5.11 10.02 -7.72
N ASP A 167 5.80 8.97 -7.30
CA ASP A 167 5.59 8.30 -6.03
C ASP A 167 6.63 8.74 -5.01
N THR A 168 6.24 8.69 -3.75
CA THR A 168 7.11 8.93 -2.61
C THR A 168 7.16 7.67 -1.76
N ILE A 169 8.32 7.03 -1.74
CA ILE A 169 8.60 5.81 -1.01
C ILE A 169 9.30 6.20 0.29
N ASN A 170 8.80 5.69 1.40
CA ASN A 170 9.33 5.91 2.73
C ASN A 170 9.30 4.58 3.49
N PRO A 171 10.45 4.02 3.89
CA PRO A 171 10.54 2.73 4.58
C PRO A 171 9.65 2.60 5.82
N ARG A 172 9.27 3.72 6.46
CA ARG A 172 8.42 3.73 7.66
C ARG A 172 6.93 3.74 7.37
N THR A 173 6.49 4.28 6.23
CA THR A 173 5.05 4.52 5.99
C THR A 173 4.52 4.00 4.66
N ARG A 174 5.36 3.94 3.63
CA ARG A 174 5.03 3.53 2.26
C ARG A 174 6.24 2.84 1.66
N ALA A 175 6.55 1.67 2.20
CA ALA A 175 7.78 0.94 1.92
C ALA A 175 7.66 0.00 0.72
N ASP A 176 6.45 -0.37 0.34
CA ASP A 176 6.25 -1.43 -0.64
C ASP A 176 6.38 -0.89 -2.08
N ILE A 177 7.19 -1.56 -2.88
CA ILE A 177 7.54 -1.21 -4.25
C ILE A 177 7.30 -2.39 -5.20
N MET A 178 7.19 -2.07 -6.48
CA MET A 178 7.16 -3.06 -7.57
C MET A 178 8.29 -2.84 -8.57
N VAL A 179 8.86 -3.94 -9.04
CA VAL A 179 9.91 -4.00 -10.08
C VAL A 179 9.48 -4.98 -11.17
N LEU A 180 10.15 -4.98 -12.31
CA LEU A 180 9.86 -5.93 -13.38
C LEU A 180 10.38 -7.32 -13.03
N SER A 181 9.54 -8.35 -13.23
CA SER A 181 10.00 -9.73 -13.15
C SER A 181 10.85 -10.06 -14.36
N HIS A 182 11.93 -10.81 -14.13
CA HIS A 182 12.82 -11.32 -15.16
C HIS A 182 12.66 -12.85 -15.30
N GLU A 183 11.57 -13.41 -14.75
CA GLU A 183 11.26 -14.83 -14.82
C GLU A 183 10.92 -15.25 -16.26
N ASP A 184 11.47 -16.39 -16.68
CA ASP A 184 11.10 -17.06 -17.94
C ASP A 184 9.62 -17.49 -17.95
N GLU A 185 9.07 -17.76 -16.77
CA GLU A 185 7.67 -18.10 -16.58
C GLU A 185 6.82 -16.85 -16.75
N ARG A 186 6.28 -16.65 -17.96
CA ARG A 186 5.42 -15.53 -18.34
C ARG A 186 4.03 -15.55 -17.67
N THR A 187 3.99 -15.64 -16.35
CA THR A 187 2.77 -15.71 -15.53
C THR A 187 2.42 -14.38 -14.89
N HIS A 188 3.42 -13.55 -14.55
CA HIS A 188 3.18 -12.26 -13.91
C HIS A 188 4.33 -11.28 -14.17
N PRO A 189 4.04 -10.03 -14.59
CA PRO A 189 5.05 -9.06 -15.05
C PRO A 189 5.91 -8.42 -13.96
N TYR A 190 5.61 -8.63 -12.68
CA TYR A 190 6.23 -7.85 -11.60
C TYR A 190 6.74 -8.71 -10.45
N TRP A 191 7.81 -8.25 -9.83
CA TRP A 191 8.16 -8.64 -8.47
C TRP A 191 7.86 -7.50 -7.50
N TYR A 192 7.76 -7.83 -6.22
CA TYR A 192 7.41 -6.90 -5.16
C TYR A 192 8.43 -7.01 -4.05
N ALA A 193 8.73 -5.87 -3.43
CA ALA A 193 9.63 -5.82 -2.30
C ALA A 193 9.18 -4.75 -1.31
N ARG A 194 9.51 -4.95 -0.03
CA ARG A 194 9.40 -3.96 1.02
C ARG A 194 10.76 -3.31 1.24
N VAL A 195 10.85 -2.00 1.07
CA VAL A 195 12.09 -1.24 1.30
C VAL A 195 12.33 -1.13 2.81
N LEU A 196 13.43 -1.71 3.28
CA LEU A 196 13.87 -1.63 4.67
C LEU A 196 14.73 -0.38 4.91
N GLY A 197 15.51 0.02 3.91
CA GLY A 197 16.33 1.22 3.99
C GLY A 197 16.73 1.76 2.62
N ILE A 198 16.92 3.09 2.58
CA ILE A 198 17.37 3.82 1.40
C ILE A 198 18.75 4.36 1.73
N PHE A 199 19.75 4.01 0.92
CA PHE A 199 21.12 4.37 1.21
C PHE A 199 21.85 4.90 -0.03
N HIS A 200 22.94 5.60 0.23
CA HIS A 200 23.99 5.76 -0.76
C HIS A 200 25.36 5.46 -0.16
N VAL A 201 26.26 5.06 -1.03
CA VAL A 201 27.69 4.91 -0.75
C VAL A 201 28.50 5.69 -1.76
N ASN A 202 29.69 6.05 -1.35
CA ASN A 202 30.70 6.58 -2.25
C ASN A 202 31.72 5.48 -2.52
N VAL A 203 31.89 5.12 -3.79
CA VAL A 203 32.64 3.94 -4.21
C VAL A 203 33.80 4.34 -5.09
N GLU A 204 34.95 3.72 -4.85
CA GLU A 204 36.11 3.75 -5.73
C GLU A 204 36.29 2.36 -6.35
N TYR A 205 36.51 2.31 -7.67
CA TYR A 205 36.58 1.06 -8.42
C TYR A 205 37.90 0.93 -9.18
N ARG A 206 38.47 -0.27 -9.23
CA ARG A 206 39.62 -0.60 -10.10
C ARG A 206 39.25 -1.74 -11.04
N GLU A 207 39.62 -1.63 -12.30
CA GLU A 207 39.31 -2.67 -13.29
C GLU A 207 40.16 -3.94 -13.09
N ASN A 208 41.41 -3.78 -12.66
CA ASN A 208 42.35 -4.87 -12.40
C ASN A 208 43.19 -4.55 -11.16
N GLU A 209 43.84 -5.56 -10.56
CA GLU A 209 44.65 -5.37 -9.34
C GLU A 209 45.77 -4.33 -9.47
N THR A 210 46.31 -4.15 -10.67
CA THR A 210 47.39 -3.21 -10.99
C THR A 210 46.89 -1.81 -11.38
N SER A 211 45.58 -1.64 -11.56
CA SER A 211 44.99 -0.35 -11.90
C SER A 211 44.83 0.52 -10.67
N LEU A 212 44.97 1.83 -10.85
CA LEU A 212 44.61 2.79 -9.81
C LEU A 212 43.09 2.79 -9.64
N PHE A 213 42.65 3.04 -8.42
CA PHE A 213 41.25 3.29 -8.13
C PHE A 213 40.77 4.52 -8.90
N SER A 214 39.54 4.42 -9.40
CA SER A 214 38.83 5.51 -10.06
C SER A 214 38.53 6.64 -9.08
N HIS A 215 38.07 7.77 -9.62
CA HIS A 215 37.51 8.81 -8.76
C HIS A 215 36.27 8.27 -8.04
N GLN A 216 36.07 8.76 -6.82
CA GLN A 216 34.92 8.45 -6.00
C GLN A 216 33.62 8.72 -6.76
N LYS A 217 32.79 7.68 -6.90
CA LYS A 217 31.49 7.70 -7.55
C LYS A 217 30.40 7.40 -6.52
N ARG A 218 29.40 8.28 -6.42
CA ARG A 218 28.21 8.01 -5.61
C ARG A 218 27.34 6.94 -6.28
N MET A 219 26.90 5.96 -5.49
CA MET A 219 25.95 4.93 -5.90
C MET A 219 24.84 4.82 -4.86
N ASP A 220 23.61 5.03 -5.31
CA ASP A 220 22.40 4.90 -4.50
C ASP A 220 21.90 3.46 -4.59
N PHE A 221 21.43 2.88 -3.49
CA PHE A 221 20.88 1.52 -3.44
C PHE A 221 19.77 1.41 -2.40
N LEU A 222 18.88 0.46 -2.60
CA LEU A 222 17.82 0.09 -1.66
C LEU A 222 18.18 -1.24 -1.02
N PHE A 223 17.98 -1.34 0.28
CA PHE A 223 17.98 -2.62 0.98
C PHE A 223 16.53 -3.04 1.17
N VAL A 224 16.16 -4.21 0.66
CA VAL A 224 14.77 -4.63 0.52
C VAL A 224 14.57 -6.04 1.06
N ARG A 225 13.33 -6.34 1.46
CA ARG A 225 12.83 -7.69 1.71
C ARG A 225 11.85 -8.08 0.61
N TRP A 226 12.09 -9.19 -0.06
CA TRP A 226 11.28 -9.64 -1.19
C TRP A 226 9.96 -10.26 -0.73
N PHE A 227 8.94 -10.12 -1.58
CA PHE A 227 7.71 -10.91 -1.49
C PHE A 227 7.75 -12.05 -2.49
N ARG A 228 7.21 -13.21 -2.10
CA ARG A 228 6.88 -14.29 -3.01
C ARG A 228 5.40 -14.28 -3.34
N ARG A 229 5.06 -14.70 -4.56
CA ARG A 229 3.67 -14.97 -4.94
C ARG A 229 3.27 -16.31 -4.35
N ASP A 230 2.07 -16.37 -3.80
CA ASP A 230 1.47 -17.63 -3.39
C ASP A 230 0.92 -18.38 -4.63
N ASN A 231 0.96 -19.71 -4.61
CA ASN A 231 0.54 -20.60 -5.69
C ASN A 231 -0.99 -20.70 -5.84
N SER A 232 -1.75 -19.88 -5.13
CA SER A 232 -3.20 -19.95 -5.15
C SER A 232 -3.77 -19.25 -6.38
N PRO A 233 -4.83 -19.79 -7.04
CA PRO A 233 -5.37 -19.22 -8.28
C PRO A 233 -5.75 -17.74 -8.13
N ALA A 234 -5.18 -16.88 -8.96
CA ALA A 234 -5.37 -15.43 -8.88
C ALA A 234 -5.39 -14.80 -10.27
N GLY A 235 -5.75 -13.52 -10.34
CA GLY A 235 -5.90 -12.78 -11.59
C GLY A 235 -7.35 -12.76 -12.10
N TRP A 236 -7.52 -12.23 -13.31
CA TRP A 236 -8.83 -11.91 -13.89
C TRP A 236 -9.72 -13.14 -14.05
N ALA A 237 -9.17 -14.25 -14.56
CA ALA A 237 -9.91 -15.49 -14.75
C ALA A 237 -10.41 -16.09 -13.41
N ALA A 238 -9.60 -16.02 -12.36
CA ALA A 238 -9.95 -16.50 -11.03
C ALA A 238 -10.82 -15.50 -10.24
N LYS A 239 -11.02 -14.27 -10.75
CA LYS A 239 -11.71 -13.16 -10.08
C LYS A 239 -11.19 -12.92 -8.65
N ARG A 240 -9.89 -13.06 -8.45
CA ARG A 240 -9.25 -12.97 -7.13
C ARG A 240 -7.96 -12.17 -7.22
N LEU A 241 -7.74 -11.29 -6.24
CA LEU A 241 -6.52 -10.50 -6.15
C LEU A 241 -5.30 -11.41 -5.99
N GLN A 242 -4.18 -10.96 -6.57
CA GLN A 242 -2.88 -11.59 -6.37
C GLN A 242 -2.50 -11.51 -4.90
N ARG A 243 -2.04 -12.63 -4.36
CA ARG A 243 -1.65 -12.78 -2.95
C ARG A 243 -0.14 -12.95 -2.86
N LEU A 244 0.45 -12.17 -1.96
CA LEU A 244 1.87 -12.12 -1.67
C LEU A 244 2.10 -12.60 -0.24
N GLU A 245 3.27 -13.19 -0.02
CA GLU A 245 3.82 -13.57 1.26
C GLU A 245 5.24 -13.01 1.35
N LEU A 246 5.67 -12.54 2.51
CA LEU A 246 7.08 -12.17 2.69
C LEU A 246 7.94 -13.43 2.70
N PHE A 247 9.12 -13.36 2.10
CA PHE A 247 10.09 -14.44 2.28
C PHE A 247 10.47 -14.60 3.75
N ASP A 248 10.71 -15.85 4.14
CA ASP A 248 11.04 -16.21 5.51
C ASP A 248 12.42 -15.66 5.91
N VAL A 249 12.49 -15.08 7.10
CA VAL A 249 13.73 -14.54 7.67
C VAL A 249 14.75 -15.66 7.92
N ASP A 250 14.29 -16.90 8.12
CA ASP A 250 15.13 -18.09 8.26
C ASP A 250 15.90 -18.45 6.97
N THR A 251 15.54 -17.83 5.84
CA THR A 251 16.23 -17.94 4.54
C THR A 251 16.73 -16.57 4.07
N PRO A 252 17.70 -15.95 4.77
CA PRO A 252 18.06 -14.54 4.56
C PRO A 252 18.69 -14.26 3.18
N ALA A 253 19.32 -15.27 2.56
CA ALA A 253 19.88 -15.17 1.22
C ALA A 253 18.80 -14.88 0.16
N ASP A 254 17.63 -15.52 0.29
CA ASP A 254 16.52 -15.37 -0.63
C ASP A 254 15.59 -14.21 -0.23
N ALA A 255 15.50 -13.92 1.08
CA ALA A 255 14.55 -12.97 1.61
C ALA A 255 14.96 -11.51 1.46
N PHE A 256 16.24 -11.21 1.68
CA PHE A 256 16.76 -9.84 1.61
C PHE A 256 17.56 -9.65 0.35
N GLY A 257 17.68 -8.41 -0.12
CA GLY A 257 18.52 -8.11 -1.27
C GLY A 257 18.79 -6.63 -1.47
N PHE A 258 19.68 -6.36 -2.44
CA PHE A 258 20.00 -5.00 -2.86
C PHE A 258 19.39 -4.67 -4.22
N LEU A 259 18.77 -3.50 -4.32
CA LEU A 259 18.08 -3.06 -5.53
C LEU A 259 18.59 -1.69 -5.97
N ASP A 260 18.77 -1.51 -7.29
CA ASP A 260 18.99 -0.19 -7.88
C ASP A 260 17.67 0.59 -7.82
N PRO A 261 17.62 1.81 -7.24
CA PRO A 261 16.43 2.65 -7.31
C PRO A 261 15.92 2.86 -8.74
N ASP A 262 16.80 2.75 -9.75
CA ASP A 262 16.43 2.86 -11.16
C ASP A 262 15.63 1.66 -11.69
N SER A 263 15.65 0.52 -10.99
CA SER A 263 14.83 -0.67 -11.32
C SER A 263 13.41 -0.59 -10.78
N VAL A 264 13.12 0.39 -9.91
CA VAL A 264 11.80 0.57 -9.30
C VAL A 264 10.83 1.13 -10.32
N VAL A 265 9.73 0.41 -10.59
CA VAL A 265 8.70 0.86 -11.51
C VAL A 265 7.78 1.88 -10.85
N ARG A 266 7.30 1.56 -9.63
CA ARG A 266 6.34 2.37 -8.86
C ARG A 266 6.24 1.86 -7.41
N GLY A 267 5.63 2.63 -6.52
CA GLY A 267 5.13 2.11 -5.25
C GLY A 267 3.91 1.19 -5.46
N VAL A 268 3.67 0.27 -4.53
CA VAL A 268 2.49 -0.61 -4.55
C VAL A 268 1.70 -0.46 -3.26
N HIS A 269 0.37 -0.52 -3.38
CA HIS A 269 -0.51 -0.56 -2.23
C HIS A 269 -0.89 -2.01 -1.91
N LEU A 270 -0.37 -2.51 -0.80
CA LEU A 270 -0.66 -3.84 -0.29
C LEU A 270 -1.72 -3.77 0.81
N ILE A 271 -2.73 -4.63 0.72
CA ILE A 271 -3.78 -4.78 1.72
C ILE A 271 -3.48 -6.02 2.55
N PRO A 272 -3.29 -5.91 3.87
CA PRO A 272 -3.19 -7.08 4.74
C PRO A 272 -4.35 -8.05 4.54
N ALA A 273 -4.04 -9.34 4.43
CA ALA A 273 -5.05 -10.36 4.33
C ALA A 273 -5.57 -10.73 5.73
N PHE A 274 -6.43 -9.86 6.30
CA PHE A 274 -6.93 -9.95 7.69
C PHE A 274 -7.61 -11.28 8.07
N ALA A 275 -7.96 -12.11 7.09
CA ALA A 275 -8.53 -13.44 7.31
C ALA A 275 -7.48 -14.49 7.71
N PHE A 276 -6.19 -14.16 7.57
CA PHE A 276 -5.06 -15.03 7.91
C PHE A 276 -4.35 -14.48 9.14
N ASP A 277 -3.61 -15.37 9.79
CA ASP A 277 -2.84 -15.03 10.97
C ASP A 277 -1.73 -14.01 10.64
N VAL A 278 -1.23 -13.40 11.70
CA VAL A 278 -0.09 -12.51 11.64
C VAL A 278 1.18 -13.35 11.81
N SER A 279 2.20 -13.06 11.00
CA SER A 279 3.55 -13.61 11.16
C SER A 279 4.28 -12.80 12.23
N GLY A 280 4.52 -13.39 13.41
CA GLY A 280 5.29 -12.74 14.49
C GLY A 280 4.75 -13.02 15.88
N GLU A 281 5.46 -12.56 16.90
CA GLU A 281 4.94 -12.60 18.28
C GLU A 281 3.88 -11.50 18.46
N PRO A 282 2.79 -11.76 19.21
CA PRO A 282 1.67 -10.83 19.36
C PRO A 282 2.01 -9.50 20.05
N ASP A 283 3.23 -9.35 20.58
CA ASP A 283 3.72 -8.15 21.27
C ASP A 283 4.56 -7.21 20.37
N GLU A 284 4.72 -7.51 19.08
CA GLU A 284 5.36 -6.60 18.14
C GLU A 284 4.47 -5.39 17.81
N VAL A 285 5.07 -4.19 17.76
CA VAL A 285 4.38 -2.90 17.56
C VAL A 285 3.77 -2.77 16.16
N ASP A 286 4.27 -3.54 15.18
CA ASP A 286 3.73 -3.62 13.82
C ASP A 286 4.05 -4.99 13.22
N PRO A 287 3.26 -6.02 13.55
CA PRO A 287 3.59 -7.38 13.20
C PRO A 287 3.27 -7.63 11.72
N ASP A 288 4.18 -8.34 11.02
CA ASP A 288 4.03 -8.64 9.60
C ASP A 288 2.81 -9.54 9.37
N TRP A 289 1.95 -9.22 8.41
CA TRP A 289 0.85 -10.10 8.06
C TRP A 289 1.38 -11.29 7.26
N HIS A 290 0.82 -12.48 7.49
CA HIS A 290 1.27 -13.66 6.76
C HIS A 290 1.02 -13.52 5.25
N PHE A 291 -0.10 -12.90 4.86
CA PHE A 291 -0.37 -12.60 3.46
C PHE A 291 -0.80 -11.15 3.23
N TYR A 292 -0.52 -10.67 2.03
CA TYR A 292 -0.95 -9.38 1.52
C TYR A 292 -1.63 -9.54 0.16
N TYR A 293 -2.67 -8.78 -0.10
CA TYR A 293 -3.29 -8.66 -1.42
C TYR A 293 -2.79 -7.42 -2.14
N ILE A 294 -2.48 -7.56 -3.41
CA ILE A 294 -2.14 -6.41 -4.25
C ILE A 294 -3.43 -5.67 -4.60
N ASN A 295 -3.54 -4.39 -4.23
CA ASN A 295 -4.68 -3.57 -4.61
C ASN A 295 -4.53 -3.02 -6.04
N MET A 296 -4.92 -3.83 -7.02
CA MET A 296 -4.94 -3.42 -8.43
C MET A 296 -5.99 -2.35 -8.76
N PHE A 297 -6.86 -1.98 -7.81
CA PHE A 297 -7.91 -0.97 -7.98
C PHE A 297 -7.64 0.35 -7.25
N VAL A 298 -6.41 0.53 -6.74
CA VAL A 298 -6.04 1.75 -5.99
C VAL A 298 -6.19 3.02 -6.84
N ASP A 299 -5.90 2.92 -8.14
CA ASP A 299 -6.10 3.98 -9.11
C ASP A 299 -6.24 3.39 -10.53
N ARG A 300 -6.57 4.24 -11.52
CA ARG A 300 -6.76 3.83 -12.92
C ARG A 300 -5.46 3.35 -13.56
N ASP A 301 -4.32 3.93 -13.19
CA ASP A 301 -3.03 3.56 -13.75
C ASP A 301 -2.63 2.15 -13.32
N MET A 302 -2.73 1.85 -12.04
CA MET A 302 -2.48 0.54 -11.45
C MET A 302 -3.43 -0.50 -12.07
N PHE A 303 -4.73 -0.19 -12.21
CA PHE A 303 -5.66 -1.09 -12.89
C PHE A 303 -5.20 -1.44 -14.32
N MET A 304 -4.82 -0.42 -15.10
CA MET A 304 -4.33 -0.63 -16.47
C MET A 304 -3.01 -1.39 -16.52
N ARG A 305 -2.17 -1.34 -15.47
CA ARG A 305 -0.92 -2.13 -15.38
C ARG A 305 -1.16 -3.63 -15.27
N PHE A 306 -2.25 -4.05 -14.61
CA PHE A 306 -2.60 -5.47 -14.46
C PHE A 306 -3.59 -5.96 -15.52
N ARG A 307 -4.33 -5.04 -16.16
CA ARG A 307 -5.20 -5.36 -17.31
C ARG A 307 -4.44 -5.41 -18.63
N GLY A 308 -3.40 -4.59 -18.80
CA GLY A 308 -2.84 -4.27 -20.11
C GLY A 308 -3.61 -3.17 -20.85
N GLY A 309 -3.08 -2.74 -21.99
CA GLY A 309 -3.58 -1.69 -22.87
C GLY A 309 -3.05 -0.29 -22.55
N GLY A 310 -2.19 -0.17 -21.53
CA GLY A 310 -1.60 1.10 -21.10
C GLY A 310 -0.42 1.52 -21.98
N ILE A 311 -0.63 2.50 -22.88
CA ILE A 311 0.37 2.95 -23.85
C ILE A 311 1.65 3.45 -23.18
N GLY A 312 1.54 4.06 -21.99
CA GLY A 312 2.69 4.57 -21.24
C GLY A 312 3.48 3.53 -20.46
N HIS A 313 3.00 2.30 -20.34
CA HIS A 313 3.67 1.26 -19.57
C HIS A 313 4.71 0.50 -20.42
N LYS A 314 5.83 1.18 -20.74
CA LYS A 314 6.83 0.70 -21.71
C LYS A 314 7.32 -0.74 -21.46
N ALA A 315 7.59 -1.12 -20.22
CA ALA A 315 8.09 -2.45 -19.88
C ALA A 315 6.99 -3.53 -19.86
N THR A 316 5.74 -3.12 -19.62
CA THR A 316 4.58 -4.02 -19.67
C THR A 316 4.14 -4.31 -21.10
N ARG A 317 4.74 -3.67 -22.12
CA ARG A 317 4.42 -3.92 -23.54
C ARG A 317 4.69 -5.35 -23.97
N ASP A 318 5.75 -5.98 -23.45
CA ASP A 318 6.06 -7.39 -23.75
C ASP A 318 5.10 -8.36 -23.05
N TRP A 319 4.38 -7.86 -22.05
CA TRP A 319 3.35 -8.54 -21.27
C TRP A 319 1.92 -8.20 -21.70
N ASP A 320 1.77 -7.22 -22.59
CA ASP A 320 0.49 -6.58 -22.88
C ASP A 320 -0.51 -7.57 -23.47
N ASP A 321 -0.05 -8.38 -24.43
CA ASP A 321 -0.86 -9.42 -25.06
C ASP A 321 -1.40 -10.44 -24.03
N ILE A 322 -0.57 -10.82 -23.04
CA ILE A 322 -0.94 -11.80 -22.01
C ILE A 322 -1.99 -11.20 -21.07
N LEU A 323 -1.73 -10.00 -20.54
CA LEU A 323 -2.61 -9.32 -19.60
C LEU A 323 -3.97 -9.02 -20.24
N GLN A 324 -3.98 -8.56 -21.50
CA GLN A 324 -5.22 -8.30 -22.22
C GLN A 324 -6.00 -9.58 -22.47
N HIS A 325 -5.34 -10.68 -22.85
CA HIS A 325 -6.02 -11.97 -23.07
C HIS A 325 -6.67 -12.49 -21.77
N GLU A 326 -5.98 -12.39 -20.63
CA GLU A 326 -6.59 -12.74 -19.33
C GLU A 326 -7.78 -11.85 -18.97
N GLY A 327 -7.68 -10.54 -19.24
CA GLY A 327 -8.76 -9.59 -19.00
C GLY A 327 -9.99 -9.83 -19.87
N HIS A 328 -9.80 -10.25 -21.13
CA HIS A 328 -10.89 -10.50 -22.09
C HIS A 328 -11.50 -11.90 -21.98
N GLY A 329 -10.72 -12.93 -21.61
CA GLY A 329 -11.23 -14.29 -21.40
C GLY A 329 -12.25 -14.40 -20.27
N ALA A 330 -12.29 -13.43 -19.34
CA ALA A 330 -13.31 -13.33 -18.30
C ALA A 330 -14.68 -12.86 -18.82
N GLU A 331 -14.75 -12.21 -19.98
CA GLU A 331 -16.01 -11.73 -20.59
C GLU A 331 -16.66 -12.77 -21.52
N ASP A 332 -15.87 -13.65 -22.15
CA ASP A 332 -16.38 -14.64 -23.12
C ASP A 332 -17.22 -15.77 -22.48
N VAL A 333 -17.11 -16.00 -21.16
CA VAL A 333 -17.94 -16.98 -20.45
C VAL A 333 -19.40 -16.51 -20.29
N VAL A 334 -19.70 -15.23 -20.55
CA VAL A 334 -21.08 -14.69 -20.47
C VAL A 334 -21.77 -14.66 -21.84
N ARG A 335 -21.08 -15.03 -22.93
CA ARG A 335 -21.64 -15.01 -24.30
C ARG A 335 -21.70 -16.37 -25.00
N GLY A 336 -21.55 -17.46 -24.27
CA GLY A 336 -21.70 -18.83 -24.78
C GLY A 336 -23.02 -19.48 -24.38
N ASP A 337 -24.13 -19.02 -24.94
CA ASP A 337 -25.29 -19.88 -25.26
C ASP A 337 -26.28 -19.07 -26.10
N ASN A 338 -26.07 -19.07 -27.43
CA ASN A 338 -27.12 -19.02 -28.45
C ASN A 338 -26.46 -19.10 -29.83
N GLU A 339 -26.02 -20.29 -30.20
CA GLU A 339 -25.94 -20.69 -31.60
C GLU A 339 -27.14 -21.61 -31.88
N ASP A 340 -28.16 -21.09 -32.56
CA ASP A 340 -28.70 -21.66 -33.81
C ASP A 340 -30.13 -21.18 -34.09
N ALA A 341 -30.30 -20.35 -35.13
CA ALA A 341 -31.17 -20.61 -36.29
C ALA A 341 -31.45 -19.34 -37.11
N ASP A 342 -30.81 -19.26 -38.29
CA ASP A 342 -31.24 -18.41 -39.41
C ASP A 342 -32.36 -19.11 -40.18
N ARG A 343 -33.55 -18.47 -40.30
CA ARG A 343 -34.37 -18.25 -41.52
C ARG A 343 -35.89 -18.23 -41.27
N GLY A 344 -36.47 -17.04 -41.48
CA GLY A 344 -37.59 -16.82 -42.40
C GLY A 344 -39.03 -17.12 -41.95
N GLY A 345 -39.80 -16.04 -41.76
CA GLY A 345 -41.11 -15.85 -42.40
C GLY A 345 -42.40 -16.36 -41.73
N GLU A 346 -43.28 -15.38 -41.48
CA GLU A 346 -44.76 -15.42 -41.46
C GLU A 346 -45.52 -15.61 -40.13
N ASP A 347 -46.50 -14.70 -39.99
CA ASP A 347 -47.52 -14.44 -38.98
C ASP A 347 -48.18 -15.66 -38.29
N LEU A 348 -48.64 -15.46 -37.04
CA LEU A 348 -50.06 -15.58 -36.62
C LEU A 348 -50.24 -15.37 -35.08
N GLU A 349 -51.49 -15.11 -34.72
CA GLU A 349 -52.02 -14.34 -33.58
C GLU A 349 -52.25 -15.10 -32.24
N ALA A 350 -52.25 -14.30 -31.16
CA ALA A 350 -53.18 -14.23 -30.01
C ALA A 350 -53.29 -15.31 -28.89
N GLU A 351 -53.67 -14.74 -27.71
CA GLU A 351 -54.29 -15.32 -26.49
C GLU A 351 -53.38 -16.03 -25.47
N GLU A 352 -53.55 -15.99 -24.14
CA GLU A 352 -54.22 -15.15 -23.12
C GLU A 352 -53.71 -15.71 -21.75
N GLU A 353 -53.66 -14.84 -20.72
CA GLU A 353 -53.93 -15.09 -19.29
C GLU A 353 -53.35 -16.31 -18.52
N ALA A 354 -52.64 -16.05 -17.40
CA ALA A 354 -53.12 -16.41 -16.05
C ALA A 354 -52.11 -16.01 -14.93
N GLU A 355 -52.57 -15.13 -14.05
CA GLU A 355 -52.14 -14.85 -12.68
C GLU A 355 -52.26 -16.07 -11.74
N GLU A 356 -51.56 -16.03 -10.59
CA GLU A 356 -51.89 -16.50 -9.22
C GLU A 356 -50.54 -16.63 -8.45
N GLY A 357 -50.30 -16.18 -7.23
CA GLY A 357 -51.11 -15.67 -6.12
C GLY A 357 -50.26 -15.81 -4.84
N TRP A 358 -50.26 -14.78 -3.98
CA TRP A 358 -49.61 -14.71 -2.66
C TRP A 358 -50.21 -15.66 -1.60
N ASP A 359 -49.38 -16.07 -0.62
CA ASP A 359 -49.62 -15.95 0.84
C ASP A 359 -48.33 -16.42 1.56
N GLY A 360 -47.78 -15.83 2.63
CA GLY A 360 -48.40 -15.18 3.77
C GLY A 360 -48.44 -16.15 4.95
N ASP A 361 -47.54 -16.03 5.94
CA ASP A 361 -47.97 -15.87 7.35
C ASP A 361 -46.81 -15.57 8.31
N ALA A 362 -47.12 -14.72 9.28
CA ALA A 362 -46.32 -14.33 10.43
C ALA A 362 -46.78 -15.13 11.66
N VAL A 363 -45.89 -15.37 12.63
CA VAL A 363 -46.34 -15.66 14.00
C VAL A 363 -45.45 -14.94 15.01
N ASP A 364 -46.13 -14.13 15.81
CA ASP A 364 -45.73 -13.40 17.01
C ASP A 364 -45.72 -14.34 18.23
N ASP A 365 -44.80 -14.13 19.19
CA ASP A 365 -45.08 -14.45 20.59
C ASP A 365 -44.23 -13.59 21.55
N ASN A 366 -44.95 -12.94 22.46
CA ASN A 366 -44.48 -12.14 23.61
C ASN A 366 -43.80 -13.08 24.63
N GLY A 367 -42.81 -12.71 25.45
CA GLY A 367 -42.64 -11.57 26.35
C GLY A 367 -42.23 -12.14 27.71
N ASP A 368 -41.33 -11.48 28.46
CA ASP A 368 -41.34 -11.35 29.94
C ASP A 368 -40.08 -10.63 30.45
N ASP A 369 -40.28 -9.85 31.51
CA ASP A 369 -39.42 -8.83 32.11
C ASP A 369 -38.38 -9.40 33.08
N GLY A 370 -37.23 -8.72 33.20
CA GLY A 370 -36.18 -9.10 34.17
C GLY A 370 -35.15 -8.00 34.42
N ASN A 371 -35.54 -7.03 35.24
CA ASN A 371 -34.73 -5.93 35.79
C ASN A 371 -33.51 -6.42 36.60
N GLY A 372 -32.34 -5.81 36.39
CA GLY A 372 -31.11 -6.13 37.13
C GLY A 372 -30.06 -5.02 37.01
N ASN A 373 -30.21 -4.00 37.85
CA ASN A 373 -29.34 -2.84 38.01
C ASN A 373 -28.00 -3.24 38.70
N GLY A 374 -26.87 -2.69 38.25
CA GLY A 374 -25.57 -2.91 38.87
C GLY A 374 -24.50 -1.92 38.39
N ASN A 375 -24.48 -0.74 39.01
CA ASN A 375 -23.40 0.24 38.91
C ASN A 375 -22.05 -0.33 39.38
N GLY A 376 -20.97 0.15 38.77
CA GLY A 376 -19.60 0.02 39.24
C GLY A 376 -18.71 1.01 38.51
N ASP A 377 -18.75 2.27 38.94
CA ASP A 377 -17.73 3.27 38.66
C ASP A 377 -16.41 2.85 39.33
N ASP A 378 -15.26 3.00 38.65
CA ASP A 378 -14.04 3.46 39.33
C ASP A 378 -13.12 4.16 38.31
N ASP A 379 -13.05 5.47 38.46
CA ASP A 379 -12.00 6.35 37.96
C ASP A 379 -10.72 6.12 38.78
N SER A 380 -9.54 6.03 38.17
CA SER A 380 -8.37 6.71 38.73
C SER A 380 -7.24 6.90 37.72
N SER A 381 -7.02 8.17 37.44
CA SER A 381 -5.86 8.92 36.98
C SER A 381 -4.47 8.57 37.55
N GLY A 382 -3.44 9.00 36.81
CA GLY A 382 -2.09 9.39 37.27
C GLY A 382 -0.99 8.43 36.81
N ASP A 383 0.16 8.86 36.30
CA ASP A 383 0.76 10.19 36.18
C ASP A 383 1.97 10.05 35.22
N ASP A 384 2.36 11.20 34.68
CA ASP A 384 3.51 11.50 33.84
C ASP A 384 4.83 10.84 34.29
N GLU A 385 5.66 10.41 33.34
CA GLU A 385 7.10 10.76 33.36
C GLU A 385 7.59 11.10 31.95
N GLN A 386 8.21 12.27 31.90
CA GLN A 386 8.81 12.96 30.76
C GLN A 386 10.16 12.30 30.44
N ASP A 387 10.52 12.25 29.16
CA ASP A 387 11.92 12.42 28.76
C ASP A 387 11.93 13.32 27.51
N GLU A 388 12.42 14.55 27.74
CA GLU A 388 12.75 15.54 26.74
C GLU A 388 14.10 15.14 26.11
N ASP A 389 14.12 14.98 24.79
CA ASP A 389 15.32 15.24 24.00
C ASP A 389 14.89 16.08 22.80
N GLY A 390 15.13 17.39 22.92
CA GLY A 390 15.00 18.35 21.85
C GLY A 390 16.24 18.32 20.97
N ASP A 391 16.02 18.12 19.67
CA ASP A 391 16.97 18.53 18.64
C ASP A 391 16.23 19.43 17.66
N ASP A 392 16.78 20.63 17.48
CA ASP A 392 16.25 21.74 16.68
C ASP A 392 16.12 21.33 15.19
N ASP A 393 14.87 21.18 14.74
CA ASP A 393 14.48 20.95 13.36
C ASP A 393 14.53 22.27 12.54
N GLU A 394 15.54 22.41 11.68
CA GLU A 394 15.51 23.29 10.50
C GLU A 394 15.61 22.47 9.21
N ASP A 395 14.81 21.41 9.09
CA ASP A 395 14.54 20.78 7.81
C ASP A 395 13.11 21.16 7.37
N GLU A 396 13.00 21.76 6.18
CA GLU A 396 11.73 22.17 5.57
C GLU A 396 10.71 21.02 5.65
N ASP A 397 9.65 21.26 6.43
CA ASP A 397 8.56 20.34 6.73
C ASP A 397 7.82 19.95 5.43
N ASP A 398 8.30 18.88 4.79
CA ASP A 398 7.70 18.29 3.58
C ASP A 398 6.46 17.46 3.98
N HIS A 399 5.44 18.15 4.48
CA HIS A 399 4.12 17.59 4.79
C HIS A 399 3.52 16.85 3.58
N ILE A 400 3.21 15.57 3.76
CA ILE A 400 2.56 14.74 2.73
C ILE A 400 1.06 15.10 2.65
N VAL A 401 0.69 16.08 1.82
CA VAL A 401 -0.71 16.35 1.43
C VAL A 401 -1.15 15.40 0.30
N ALA A 402 -2.20 14.59 0.51
CA ALA A 402 -2.79 13.74 -0.53
C ALA A 402 -3.20 14.54 -1.78
N ASP A 403 -3.00 13.97 -2.97
CA ASP A 403 -3.35 14.60 -4.25
C ASP A 403 -4.89 14.70 -4.37
N GLU A 404 -5.42 15.92 -4.35
CA GLU A 404 -6.84 16.21 -4.47
C GLU A 404 -7.23 16.28 -5.95
N ARG A 405 -7.36 15.13 -6.61
CA ARG A 405 -8.00 15.05 -7.95
C ARG A 405 -8.76 13.75 -8.19
N GLU A 406 -9.79 13.50 -7.39
CA GLU A 406 -11.06 12.97 -7.91
C GLU A 406 -12.20 13.63 -7.14
N VAL A 407 -12.96 14.49 -7.83
CA VAL A 407 -14.28 14.91 -7.37
C VAL A 407 -15.21 13.75 -7.72
N LEU A 408 -15.56 12.93 -6.73
CA LEU A 408 -16.68 12.03 -6.87
C LEU A 408 -17.93 12.90 -6.75
N ASP A 409 -18.60 13.13 -7.88
CA ASP A 409 -19.91 13.77 -7.92
C ASP A 409 -20.92 12.82 -7.25
N ASP A 410 -21.14 13.00 -5.95
CA ASP A 410 -22.13 12.24 -5.15
C ASP A 410 -23.59 12.70 -5.38
N ASP A 411 -23.84 13.62 -6.32
CA ASP A 411 -25.13 14.27 -6.53
C ASP A 411 -25.96 13.71 -7.72
N VAL A 412 -26.02 12.38 -7.89
CA VAL A 412 -26.91 11.76 -8.92
C VAL A 412 -28.07 10.93 -8.34
N LEU A 413 -28.20 10.75 -7.02
CA LEU A 413 -29.28 9.92 -6.45
C LEU A 413 -30.18 10.63 -5.42
N ALA A 414 -30.42 11.93 -5.60
CA ALA A 414 -31.43 12.64 -4.81
C ALA A 414 -32.26 13.59 -5.67
N GLY A 415 -33.16 13.03 -6.49
CA GLY A 415 -34.13 13.85 -7.19
C GLY A 415 -34.99 13.07 -8.16
N GLU A 416 -35.87 12.22 -7.65
CA GLU A 416 -37.23 12.03 -8.19
C GLU A 416 -38.00 11.05 -7.31
N GLY A 417 -38.74 11.61 -6.35
CA GLY A 417 -39.86 10.96 -5.71
C GLY A 417 -41.14 11.69 -6.11
N TYR A 418 -42.25 10.94 -6.06
CA TYR A 418 -43.66 11.28 -6.38
C TYR A 418 -44.05 10.96 -7.83
N THR A 419 -45.10 10.18 -8.13
CA THR A 419 -46.28 9.80 -7.33
C THR A 419 -47.01 8.65 -8.04
N SER A 420 -47.74 7.84 -7.27
CA SER A 420 -48.84 7.00 -7.75
C SER A 420 -49.79 7.75 -8.69
N LEU A 421 -50.11 7.13 -9.82
CA LEU A 421 -51.46 6.94 -10.36
C LEU A 421 -51.45 5.81 -11.39
#